data_AF-A0A7W1E3N3-F1
#
_entry.id   AF-A0A7W1E3N3-F1
#
_cell.length_a   1.000
_cell.length_b   1.000
_cell.length_c   1.000
_cell.angle_alpha   90.00
_cell.angle_beta   90.00
_cell.angle_gamma   90.00
#
_symmetry.space_group_name_H-M   'P 1'
#
loop_
_entity.id
_entity.type
_entity.pdbx_description
1 polymer ?
#
loop_
_entity_poly.entity_id
_entity_poly.type
_entity_poly.pdbx_seq_one_letter_code
_entity_poly.pdbx_strand_id
1 'polypeptide(L)' 'MGAVERACSRCGTTADGPDDGMPHGWSFAVEDHGRLTYQCPDCVRANIRAIEGKLPEEWWE' A
#
# COMPACT_ATOMS: atom_id res chain seq x y z
N MET A 1 4.82 20.43 10.32
CA MET A 1 4.86 19.27 9.42
C MET A 1 6.09 18.49 9.81
N GLY A 2 5.98 17.65 10.83
CA GLY A 2 7.03 16.72 11.21
C GLY A 2 7.11 15.58 10.20
N ALA A 3 8.25 14.90 10.24
CA ALA A 3 8.44 13.65 9.55
C ALA A 3 8.27 12.51 10.57
N VAL A 4 7.54 11.48 10.16
CA VAL A 4 7.34 10.24 10.92
C VAL A 4 7.84 9.07 10.11
N GLU A 5 8.63 8.22 10.76
CA GLU A 5 9.05 6.96 10.17
C GLU A 5 7.84 6.02 10.07
N ARG A 6 7.64 5.43 8.89
CA ARG A 6 6.65 4.38 8.63
C ARG A 6 7.38 3.11 8.21
N ALA A 7 6.88 1.96 8.64
CA ALA A 7 7.40 0.64 8.26
C ALA A 7 6.43 -0.09 7.33
N CYS A 8 6.95 -0.75 6.32
CA CYS A 8 6.16 -1.61 5.45
C CYS A 8 5.70 -2.85 6.22
N SER A 9 4.39 -3.11 6.24
CA SER A 9 3.80 -4.26 6.92
C SER A 9 4.22 -5.62 6.36
N ARG A 10 4.81 -5.65 5.15
CA ARG A 10 5.20 -6.88 4.45
C ARG A 10 6.68 -7.23 4.61
N CYS A 11 7.57 -6.27 4.39
CA CYS A 11 9.02 -6.50 4.37
C CYS A 11 9.79 -5.72 5.45
N GLY A 12 9.13 -4.82 6.18
CA GLY A 12 9.77 -4.01 7.22
C GLY A 12 10.60 -2.84 6.72
N THR A 13 10.71 -2.59 5.41
CA THR A 13 11.34 -1.37 4.86
C THR A 13 10.78 -0.15 5.57
N THR A 14 11.64 0.75 6.05
CA THR A 14 11.21 2.02 6.65
C THR A 14 11.46 3.20 5.72
N ALA A 15 10.63 4.24 5.84
CA ALA A 15 10.86 5.52 5.20
C ALA A 15 10.14 6.63 5.97
N ASP A 16 10.69 7.85 5.89
CA ASP A 16 10.06 9.04 6.45
C ASP A 16 8.90 9.54 5.56
N GLY A 17 7.80 9.87 6.21
CA GLY A 17 6.63 10.52 5.59
C GLY A 17 6.15 11.70 6.43
N PRO A 18 5.21 12.50 5.94
CA PRO A 18 4.61 13.57 6.73
C PRO A 18 3.81 13.00 7.91
N ASP A 19 3.73 13.74 9.02
CA ASP A 19 2.97 13.35 10.23
C ASP A 19 1.55 12.84 9.93
N ASP A 20 0.88 13.50 8.99
CA ASP A 20 -0.50 13.26 8.56
C ASP A 20 -0.62 12.35 7.33
N GLY A 21 0.46 11.65 6.95
CA GLY A 21 0.46 10.79 5.79
C GLY A 21 1.51 9.70 5.77
N MET A 22 1.95 9.38 4.55
CA MET A 22 2.86 8.28 4.24
C MET A 22 3.97 8.73 3.28
N PRO A 23 5.08 7.98 3.21
CA PRO A 23 6.16 8.27 2.28
C PRO A 23 5.69 8.26 0.82
N HIS A 24 6.34 9.04 -0.03
CA HIS A 24 5.94 9.18 -1.43
C HIS A 24 5.99 7.84 -2.18
N GLY A 25 4.91 7.52 -2.91
CA GLY A 25 4.78 6.29 -3.70
C GLY A 25 4.38 5.04 -2.91
N TRP A 26 4.22 5.15 -1.59
CA TRP A 26 3.67 4.05 -0.79
C TRP A 26 2.16 3.96 -0.96
N SER A 27 1.60 2.79 -0.64
CA SER A 27 0.16 2.59 -0.52
C SER A 27 -0.19 2.22 0.91
N PHE A 28 -1.46 2.36 1.27
CA PHE A 28 -1.98 1.88 2.53
C PHE A 28 -3.08 0.84 2.30
N ALA A 29 -3.27 -0.02 3.29
CA ALA A 29 -4.43 -0.89 3.38
C ALA A 29 -5.11 -0.72 4.74
N VAL A 30 -6.41 -0.98 4.76
CA VAL A 30 -7.19 -1.07 5.99
C VAL A 30 -7.53 -2.54 6.16
N GLU A 31 -6.95 -3.16 7.17
CA GLU A 31 -7.20 -4.55 7.52
C GLU A 31 -8.50 -4.68 8.31
N ASP A 32 -8.93 -5.92 8.55
CA ASP A 32 -10.06 -6.22 9.44
C ASP A 32 -9.94 -5.48 10.77
N HIS A 33 -11.06 -4.96 11.25
CA HIS A 33 -11.16 -4.09 12.43
C HIS A 33 -10.54 -2.68 12.27
N GLY A 34 -10.29 -2.23 11.03
CA GLY A 34 -9.92 -0.84 10.74
C GLY A 34 -8.44 -0.52 10.94
N ARG A 35 -7.58 -1.53 11.06
CA ARG A 35 -6.15 -1.30 11.27
C ARG A 35 -5.50 -0.81 9.98
N LEU A 36 -4.98 0.41 10.00
CA LEU A 36 -4.20 0.99 8.90
C LEU A 36 -2.79 0.36 8.84
N THR A 37 -2.42 -0.16 7.67
CA THR A 37 -1.08 -0.69 7.37
C THR A 37 -0.50 0.01 6.14
N TYR A 38 0.82 0.09 6.05
CA TYR A 38 1.53 0.74 4.95
C TYR A 38 2.35 -0.27 4.16
N GLN A 39 2.43 -0.07 2.83
CA GLN A 39 3.10 -0.98 1.91
C GLN A 39 4.05 -0.19 1.01
N CYS A 40 5.31 -0.63 0.93
CA CYS A 40 6.30 0.00 0.07
C CYS A 40 6.02 -0.28 -1.42
N PRO A 41 6.55 0.56 -2.34
CA PRO A 41 6.30 0.42 -3.77
C PRO A 41 6.63 -0.98 -4.31
N ASP A 42 7.69 -1.62 -3.80
CA ASP A 42 8.13 -2.93 -4.27
C ASP A 42 7.18 -4.04 -3.83
N CYS A 43 6.71 -4.00 -2.58
CA CYS A 43 5.73 -4.97 -2.09
C CYS A 43 4.36 -4.79 -2.77
N VAL A 44 3.92 -3.57 -3.05
CA VAL A 44 2.68 -3.33 -3.81
C VAL A 44 2.81 -3.90 -5.22
N ARG A 45 3.92 -3.62 -5.92
CA ARG A 45 4.16 -4.13 -7.28
C ARG A 45 4.29 -5.65 -7.34
N ALA A 46 4.89 -6.28 -6.33
CA ALA A 46 4.96 -7.73 -6.22
C ALA A 46 3.56 -8.36 -6.13
N ASN A 47 2.58 -7.66 -5.57
CA ASN A 47 1.20 -8.14 -5.39
C ASN A 47 0.20 -7.58 -6.41
N ILE A 48 0.58 -6.64 -7.30
CA ILE A 48 -0.30 -6.09 -8.34
C ILE A 48 -0.88 -7.19 -9.25
N ARG A 49 -0.15 -8.29 -9.45
CA ARG A 49 -0.62 -9.43 -10.25
C ARG A 49 -1.59 -10.35 -9.51
N ALA A 50 -1.80 -10.18 -8.21
CA ALA A 50 -2.79 -10.95 -7.46
C ALA A 50 -4.22 -10.41 -7.66
N ILE A 51 -4.36 -9.17 -8.14
CA ILE A 51 -5.63 -8.53 -8.53
C ILE A 51 -5.87 -8.69 -10.05
N GLU A 52 -5.34 -9.73 -10.67
CA GLU A 52 -5.67 -10.11 -12.06
C GLU A 52 -6.74 -11.22 -12.11
N GLY A 53 -7.64 -11.21 -11.11
CA GLY A 53 -8.91 -11.91 -11.15
C GLY A 53 -9.85 -11.30 -12.18
N LYS A 54 -9.57 -11.61 -13.45
CA LYS A 54 -10.37 -11.45 -14.69
C LYS A 54 -11.80 -10.91 -14.50
N LEU A 55 -11.98 -9.59 -14.69
CA LEU A 55 -13.29 -9.12 -15.14
C LEU A 55 -13.49 -9.64 -16.58
N PRO A 56 -14.63 -10.28 -16.88
CA PRO A 56 -14.93 -10.72 -18.23
C PRO A 56 -15.01 -9.52 -19.18
N GLU A 57 -14.76 -9.75 -20.47
CA GLU A 57 -14.71 -8.70 -21.50
C GLU A 57 -16.02 -7.88 -21.55
N GLU A 58 -17.15 -8.50 -21.21
CA GLU A 58 -18.48 -7.88 -21.05
C GLU A 58 -18.56 -6.74 -20.01
N TRP A 59 -17.56 -6.58 -19.13
CA TRP A 59 -17.52 -5.46 -18.16
C TRP A 59 -16.90 -4.18 -18.76
N TRP A 60 -16.22 -4.29 -19.90
CA TRP A 60 -15.43 -3.20 -20.51
C TRP A 60 -16.05 -2.62 -21.79
N GLU A 61 -17.19 -3.15 -22.24
CA GLU A 61 -18.02 -2.57 -23.31
C GLU A 61 -19.01 -1.52 -22.77
#